data_AF-A0A938T364-F1
#
_entry.id   AF-A0A938T364-F1
#
_cell.length_a   1.000
_cell.length_b   1.000
_cell.length_c   1.000
_cell.angle_alpha   90.00
_cell.angle_beta   90.00
_cell.angle_gamma   90.00
#
_symmetry.space_group_name_H-M   'P 1'
#
loop_
_entity.id
_entity.type
_entity.pdbx_description
1 polymer ?
#
loop_
_entity_poly.entity_id
_entity_poly.type
_entity_poly.pdbx_seq_one_letter_code
_entity_poly.pdbx_strand_id
1 'polypeptide(L)' 'MDIKEQKKVLREKIWRLLEERGAARFPLPLKDRIPNFEGSNQAAKLVSSLAEWKKAAVIFVNPDFAQFFQNLI' A
#
# COMPACT_ATOMS: atom_id res chain seq x y z
N MET A 1 -13.08 -19.75 -10.67
CA MET A 1 -12.14 -18.61 -10.79
C MET A 1 -10.74 -19.14 -10.54
N ASP A 2 -9.78 -18.77 -11.38
CA ASP A 2 -8.38 -19.02 -11.09
C ASP A 2 -7.86 -18.09 -9.97
N ILE A 3 -6.65 -18.38 -9.48
CA ILE A 3 -6.02 -17.61 -8.38
C ILE A 3 -5.78 -16.14 -8.76
N LYS A 4 -5.46 -15.84 -10.03
CA LYS A 4 -5.22 -14.46 -10.47
C LYS A 4 -6.50 -13.64 -10.36
N GLU A 5 -7.62 -14.22 -10.78
CA GLU A 5 -8.93 -13.59 -10.71
C GLU A 5 -9.39 -13.42 -9.26
N GLN A 6 -9.17 -14.41 -8.39
CA GLN A 6 -9.46 -14.27 -6.96
C GLN A 6 -8.67 -13.14 -6.31
N LYS A 7 -7.38 -13.01 -6.62
CA LYS A 7 -6.55 -11.91 -6.13
C LYS A 7 -7.03 -10.55 -6.66
N LYS A 8 -7.49 -10.49 -7.91
CA LYS A 8 -8.03 -9.26 -8.51
C LYS A 8 -9.32 -8.82 -7.82
N VAL A 9 -10.28 -9.73 -7.65
CA VAL A 9 -11.54 -9.45 -6.93
C VAL A 9 -11.26 -8.97 -5.50
N LEU A 10 -10.30 -9.57 -4.81
CA LEU A 10 -9.92 -9.12 -3.46
C LEU A 10 -9.33 -7.71 -3.47
N ARG A 11 -8.44 -7.39 -4.41
CA ARG A 11 -7.87 -6.02 -4.53
C ARG A 11 -8.96 -4.98 -4.77
N GLU A 12 -9.85 -5.23 -5.72
CA GLU A 12 -10.97 -4.33 -6.03
C GLU A 12 -11.86 -4.10 -4.81
N LYS A 13 -12.17 -5.16 -4.06
CA LYS A 13 -12.92 -5.07 -2.81
C LYS A 13 -12.20 -4.19 -1.78
N ILE A 14 -10.90 -4.37 -1.58
CA ILE A 14 -10.13 -3.61 -0.59
C ILE A 14 -9.97 -2.15 -1.00
N TRP A 15 -9.68 -1.85 -2.27
CA TRP A 15 -9.62 -0.47 -2.77
C TRP A 15 -10.93 0.27 -2.53
N ARG A 16 -12.06 -0.36 -2.87
CA ARG A 16 -13.39 0.22 -2.64
C ARG A 16 -13.63 0.51 -1.16
N LEU A 17 -13.30 -0.44 -0.28
CA LEU A 17 -13.46 -0.27 1.17
C LEU A 17 -12.59 0.85 1.74
N LEU A 18 -11.37 1.05 1.22
CA LEU A 18 -10.49 2.15 1.65
C LEU A 18 -11.08 3.52 1.26
N GLU A 19 -11.65 3.63 0.05
CA GLU A 19 -12.29 4.86 -0.44
C GLU A 19 -13.62 5.12 0.31
N GLU A 20 -14.51 4.12 0.40
CA GLU A 20 -15.82 4.23 1.08
C GLU A 20 -15.68 4.60 2.57
N ARG A 21 -14.60 4.16 3.23
CA ARG A 21 -14.35 4.44 4.65
C ARG A 21 -13.53 5.71 4.90
N GLY A 22 -13.18 6.47 3.85
CA GLY A 22 -12.34 7.66 3.98
C GLY A 22 -10.91 7.37 4.47
N ALA A 23 -10.48 6.12 4.42
CA ALA A 23 -9.15 5.68 4.83
C ALA A 23 -8.11 5.87 3.72
N ALA A 24 -8.54 6.03 2.46
CA ALA A 24 -7.66 6.32 1.34
C ALA A 24 -7.02 7.71 1.47
N ARG A 25 -5.77 7.85 1.02
CA ARG A 25 -5.05 9.13 0.94
C ARG A 25 -4.54 9.34 -0.48
N PHE A 26 -4.35 10.60 -0.86
CA PHE A 26 -3.84 10.96 -2.19
C PHE A 26 -2.54 10.19 -2.49
N PRO A 27 -2.36 9.67 -3.73
CA PRO A 27 -3.19 9.88 -4.93
C PRO A 27 -4.43 8.98 -5.01
N LEU A 28 -5.54 9.56 -5.51
CA LEU A 28 -6.80 8.86 -5.83
C LEU A 28 -7.05 8.90 -7.35
N PRO A 29 -7.79 7.93 -7.93
CA PRO A 29 -8.38 6.74 -7.29
C PRO A 29 -7.33 5.64 -7.02
N LEU A 30 -7.64 4.74 -6.07
CA LEU A 30 -6.71 3.68 -5.64
C LEU A 30 -6.56 2.52 -6.63
N LYS A 31 -7.52 2.38 -7.55
CA LYS A 31 -7.56 1.27 -8.50
C LYS A 31 -6.25 1.15 -9.29
N ASP A 32 -5.77 -0.08 -9.44
CA ASP A 32 -4.57 -0.46 -10.17
C ASP A 32 -3.27 0.17 -9.62
N ARG A 33 -3.27 0.60 -8.35
CA ARG A 33 -2.12 1.22 -7.67
C ARG A 33 -1.89 0.63 -6.28
N ILE A 34 -0.69 0.87 -5.74
CA ILE A 34 -0.41 0.66 -4.31
C ILE A 34 -1.09 1.79 -3.53
N PRO A 35 -2.01 1.51 -2.60
CA PRO A 35 -2.77 2.54 -1.95
C PRO A 35 -1.96 3.26 -0.86
N ASN A 36 -2.03 4.59 -0.86
CA ASN A 36 -1.71 5.37 0.34
C ASN A 36 -2.96 5.40 1.24
N PHE A 37 -2.75 5.40 2.55
CA PHE A 37 -3.82 5.25 3.53
C PHE A 37 -3.57 6.01 4.83
N GLU A 38 -4.64 6.28 5.56
CA GLU A 38 -4.59 6.88 6.88
C GLU A 38 -3.83 6.00 7.87
N GLY A 39 -2.85 6.59 8.56
CA GLY A 39 -2.03 5.86 9.52
C GLY A 39 -0.83 5.15 8.90
N SER A 40 -0.51 5.38 7.62
CA SER A 40 0.71 4.87 6.98
C SER A 40 1.99 5.23 7.76
N ASN A 41 2.10 6.45 8.30
CA ASN A 41 3.20 6.86 9.17
C ASN A 41 3.27 6.07 10.49
N GLN A 42 2.12 5.76 11.10
CA GLN A 42 2.05 4.93 12.30
C GLN A 42 2.45 3.48 11.98
N ALA A 43 1.97 2.94 10.87
CA ALA A 43 2.35 1.61 10.40
C ALA A 43 3.87 1.52 10.17
N ALA A 44 4.48 2.52 9.53
CA ALA A 44 5.93 2.60 9.33
C ALA A 44 6.69 2.59 10.68
N LYS A 45 6.21 3.35 11.68
CA LYS A 45 6.78 3.33 13.04
C LYS A 45 6.69 1.94 13.68
N LEU A 46 5.56 1.25 13.54
CA LEU A 46 5.39 -0.10 14.07
C LEU A 46 6.36 -1.09 13.41
N VAL A 47 6.48 -1.06 12.09
CA VAL A 47 7.47 -1.89 11.36
C VAL A 47 8.88 -1.59 11.85
N SER A 48 9.22 -0.31 12.05
CA SER A 48 10.54 0.08 12.54
C SER A 48 10.84 -0.37 13.98
N SER A 49 9.82 -0.73 14.75
CA SER A 49 9.97 -1.22 16.12
C SER A 49 10.40 -2.69 16.21
N LEU A 50 10.22 -3.46 15.13
CA LEU A 50 10.51 -4.89 15.06
C LEU A 50 11.99 -5.19 15.30
N ALA A 51 12.28 -6.34 15.91
CA ALA A 51 13.65 -6.74 16.21
C ALA A 51 14.45 -6.98 14.92
N GLU A 52 13.81 -7.55 13.90
CA GLU A 52 14.37 -7.78 12.57
C GLU A 52 14.75 -6.47 11.90
N TRP A 53 13.88 -5.46 11.99
CA TRP A 53 14.16 -4.13 11.46
C TRP A 53 15.38 -3.50 12.15
N LYS A 54 15.47 -3.60 13.48
CA LYS A 54 16.59 -3.04 14.26
C LYS A 54 17.92 -3.77 14.02
N LYS A 55 17.88 -5.07 13.69
CA LYS A 55 19.07 -5.89 13.39
C LYS A 55 19.51 -5.78 11.93
N ALA A 56 18.67 -5.26 11.04
CA ALA A 56 18.98 -5.14 9.63
C ALA A 56 20.14 -4.15 9.42
N ALA A 57 21.21 -4.60 8.78
CA ALA A 57 22.32 -3.72 8.38
C ALA A 57 21.98 -2.86 7.15
N VAL A 58 21.05 -3.33 6.31
CA VAL A 58 20.60 -2.66 5.10
C VAL A 58 19.08 -2.79 5.01
N ILE A 59 18.41 -1.68 4.72
CA ILE A 59 16.97 -1.63 4.49
C ILE A 59 16.74 -1.14 3.07
N PHE A 60 16.09 -1.96 2.25
CA PHE A 60 15.62 -1.55 0.94
C PHE A 60 14.24 -0.93 1.08
N VAL A 61 14.14 0.37 0.80
CA VAL A 61 12.88 1.11 0.81
C VAL A 61 12.67 1.70 -0.57
N ASN A 62 11.46 1.56 -1.11
CA ASN A 62 11.11 2.24 -2.34
C ASN A 62 10.88 3.74 -2.06
N PRO A 63 11.49 4.65 -2.83
CA PRO A 63 11.27 6.10 -2.67
C PRO A 63 9.80 6.44 -3.01
N ASP A 64 9.12 7.20 -2.15
CA ASP A 64 7.65 7.29 -2.09
C ASP A 64 7.10 8.67 -2.53
N PHE A 65 6.16 8.62 -3.48
CA PHE A 65 4.86 9.34 -3.47
C PHE A 65 3.77 8.35 -3.98
N ALA A 66 3.38 7.37 -3.16
CA ALA A 66 2.71 6.10 -3.53
C ALA A 66 3.38 5.34 -4.70
N GLN A 67 4.67 5.65 -4.96
CA GLN A 67 5.47 5.41 -6.18
C GLN A 67 5.08 6.27 -7.41
N PHE A 68 5.12 7.61 -7.27
CA PHE A 68 5.10 8.68 -8.30
C PHE A 68 4.15 8.56 -9.52
N PHE A 69 2.99 7.91 -9.37
CA PHE A 69 1.95 7.66 -10.40
C PHE A 69 2.32 6.56 -11.43
N GLN A 70 1.83 5.32 -11.24
CA GLN A 70 2.09 4.17 -12.13
C GLN A 70 1.44 4.27 -13.55
N ASN A 71 1.78 5.30 -14.34
CA ASN A 71 1.59 5.35 -15.78
C ASN A 71 2.96 5.50 -16.47
N LEU A 72 3.47 4.41 -17.02
CA LEU A 72 4.13 4.39 -18.33
C LEU A 72 3.75 3.02 -18.90
N ILE A 73 2.85 3.04 -19.90
CA ILE A 73 2.18 1.93 -20.60
C ILE A 73 0.84 1.48 -19.98
#